data_AF-A0A350CHN5-F1
#
_entry.id   AF-A0A350CHN5-F1
#
_cell.length_a   1.000
_cell.length_b   1.000
_cell.length_c   1.000
_cell.angle_alpha   90.00
_cell.angle_beta   90.00
_cell.angle_gamma   90.00
#
_symmetry.space_group_name_H-M   'P 1'
#
loop_
_entity.id
_entity.type
_entity.pdbx_description
1 polymer ?
#
loop_
_entity_poly.entity_id
_entity_poly.type
_entity_poly.pdbx_seq_one_letter_code
_entity_poly.pdbx_strand_id
1 'polypeptide(L)' 'RRGWEIGEYFLESILAELSSLSVMAGMHAKRFGLHCLPCRRFPWTIYYAVHEGQVMVLAILDDRRDPEWVRRRMQREE' A
#
# COMPACT_ATOMS: atom_id res chain seq x y z
N ARG A 1 -8.26 -29.00 5.33
CA ARG A 1 -8.06 -27.63 5.88
C ARG A 1 -6.92 -26.96 5.10
N ARG A 2 -7.24 -26.19 4.05
CA ARG A 2 -6.26 -25.45 3.21
C ARG A 2 -6.33 -23.95 3.53
N GLY A 3 -6.01 -23.57 4.77
CA GLY A 3 -5.98 -22.15 5.16
C GLY A 3 -4.70 -21.43 4.74
N TRP A 4 -3.63 -22.19 4.47
CA TRP A 4 -2.30 -21.67 4.15
C TRP A 4 -2.24 -20.97 2.78
N GLU A 5 -2.96 -21.49 1.78
CA GLU A 5 -2.90 -21.02 0.38
C GLU A 5 -3.36 -19.55 0.20
N ILE A 6 -4.34 -19.08 0.99
CA ILE A 6 -4.85 -17.71 0.85
C ILE A 6 -3.88 -16.68 1.45
N GLY A 7 -3.23 -17.04 2.56
CA GLY A 7 -2.23 -16.17 3.19
C GLY A 7 -1.01 -15.99 2.30
N GLU A 8 -0.53 -17.08 1.70
CA GLU A 8 0.56 -17.06 0.73
C GLU A 8 0.18 -16.26 -0.52
N TYR A 9 -1.02 -16.49 -1.07
CA TYR A 9 -1.51 -15.73 -2.21
C TYR A 9 -1.67 -14.23 -1.92
N PHE A 10 -2.09 -13.87 -0.71
CA PHE A 10 -2.14 -12.48 -0.26
C PHE A 10 -0.74 -11.86 -0.27
N LEU A 11 0.24 -12.54 0.33
CA LEU A 11 1.62 -12.05 0.39
C LEU A 11 2.21 -11.91 -1.02
N GLU A 12 2.05 -12.91 -1.88
CA GLU A 12 2.50 -12.85 -3.28
C GLU A 12 1.86 -11.68 -4.03
N SER A 13 0.55 -11.44 -3.81
CA SER A 13 -0.15 -10.32 -4.44
C SER A 13 0.40 -8.96 -3.98
N ILE A 14 0.66 -8.78 -2.68
CA ILE A 14 1.23 -7.53 -2.15
C ILE A 14 2.68 -7.34 -2.62
N LEU A 15 3.49 -8.41 -2.63
CA LEU A 15 4.87 -8.36 -3.09
C LEU A 15 4.94 -7.99 -4.58
N ALA A 16 4.04 -8.51 -5.42
CA ALA A 16 3.96 -8.13 -6.82
C ALA A 16 3.67 -6.62 -7.01
N GLU A 17 2.76 -6.05 -6.21
CA GLU A 17 2.49 -4.61 -6.24
C GLU A 17 3.72 -3.80 -5.78
N LEU A 18 4.40 -4.23 -4.71
CA LEU A 18 5.64 -3.59 -4.22
C LEU A 18 6.76 -3.63 -5.28
N SER A 19 6.96 -4.75 -5.96
CA SER A 19 7.94 -4.86 -7.04
C SER A 19 7.63 -3.90 -8.19
N SER A 20 6.35 -3.67 -8.50
CA SER A 20 5.93 -2.75 -9.56
C SER A 20 6.33 -1.28 -9.31
N LEU A 21 6.51 -0.89 -8.03
CA LEU A 21 6.93 0.46 -7.66
C LEU A 21 8.30 0.83 -8.21
N SER A 22 9.18 -0.14 -8.46
CA SER A 22 10.48 0.11 -9.10
C SER A 22 10.36 0.79 -10.48
N VAL A 23 9.23 0.60 -11.16
CA VAL A 23 8.95 1.17 -12.48
C VAL A 23 7.90 2.28 -12.41
N MET A 24 6.90 2.13 -11.55
CA MET A 24 5.70 2.97 -11.56
C MET A 24 5.64 4.03 -10.45
N ALA A 25 6.63 4.09 -9.57
CA ALA A 25 6.65 5.05 -8.47
C ALA A 25 6.55 6.50 -8.96
N GLY A 26 5.78 7.32 -8.25
CA GLY A 26 5.60 8.74 -8.55
C GLY A 26 4.46 9.05 -9.52
N MET A 27 3.96 8.06 -10.27
CA MET A 27 2.84 8.25 -11.20
C MET A 27 1.45 8.12 -10.55
N HIS A 28 1.40 7.60 -9.33
CA HIS A 28 0.15 7.32 -8.64
C HIS A 28 -0.44 8.56 -7.98
N ALA A 29 -1.78 8.64 -7.91
CA ALA A 29 -2.47 9.75 -7.26
C ALA A 29 -2.07 9.87 -5.78
N LYS A 30 -2.13 11.09 -5.25
CA LYS A 30 -1.78 11.35 -3.86
C LYS A 30 -3.00 11.40 -2.93
N ARG A 31 -2.85 10.84 -1.73
CA ARG A 31 -3.77 11.00 -0.60
C ARG A 31 -2.95 11.23 0.66
N PHE A 32 -3.37 12.17 1.50
CA PHE A 32 -2.62 12.56 2.71
C PHE A 32 -1.16 12.96 2.41
N GLY A 33 -0.90 13.55 1.24
CA GLY A 33 0.46 13.94 0.81
C GLY A 33 1.33 12.81 0.23
N LEU A 34 0.90 11.55 0.35
CA LEU A 34 1.63 10.36 -0.10
C LEU A 34 1.07 9.83 -1.41
N HIS A 35 1.91 9.20 -2.24
CA HIS A 35 1.42 8.44 -3.39
C HIS A 35 0.69 7.18 -2.92
N CYS A 36 -0.40 6.82 -3.61
CA CYS A 36 -1.27 5.71 -3.22
C CYS A 36 -1.41 4.70 -4.35
N LEU A 37 -1.01 3.46 -4.12
CA LEU A 37 -1.22 2.33 -5.02
C LEU A 37 -2.29 1.40 -4.42
N PRO A 38 -3.53 1.43 -4.93
CA PRO A 38 -4.54 0.43 -4.58
C PRO A 38 -4.14 -0.92 -5.16
N CYS A 39 -4.07 -1.94 -4.32
CA CYS A 39 -3.77 -3.31 -4.73
C CYS A 39 -4.90 -3.86 -5.60
N ARG A 40 -4.55 -4.58 -6.67
CA ARG A 40 -5.53 -5.08 -7.63
C ARG A 40 -6.45 -6.17 -7.10
N ARG A 41 -5.95 -6.97 -6.16
CA ARG A 41 -6.59 -8.24 -5.78
C ARG A 41 -7.31 -8.19 -4.44
N PHE A 42 -6.75 -7.44 -3.52
CA PHE A 42 -7.28 -7.25 -2.18
C PHE A 42 -7.56 -5.76 -1.97
N PRO A 43 -8.59 -5.41 -1.18
CA PRO A 43 -8.97 -4.02 -0.90
C PRO A 43 -7.97 -3.41 0.08
N TRP A 44 -6.73 -3.25 -0.37
CA TRP A 44 -5.62 -2.70 0.37
C TRP A 44 -4.96 -1.61 -0.47
N THR A 45 -4.44 -0.59 0.20
CA THR A 45 -3.69 0.49 -0.45
C THR A 45 -2.31 0.63 0.16
N ILE A 46 -1.30 0.71 -0.72
CA ILE A 46 0.09 0.98 -0.38
C ILE A 46 0.32 2.49 -0.46
N TYR A 47 0.72 3.08 0.67
CA TYR A 47 1.07 4.49 0.82
C TYR A 47 2.59 4.62 0.82
N TYR A 48 3.13 5.41 -0.10
CA TYR A 48 4.57 5.58 -0.25
C TYR A 48 4.95 7.01 -0.64
N ALA A 49 6.20 7.37 -0.37
CA ALA A 49 6.82 8.60 -0.83
C ALA A 49 7.96 8.27 -1.80
N VAL A 50 8.28 9.21 -2.70
CA VAL A 50 9.47 9.14 -3.54
C VAL A 50 10.40 10.27 -3.11
N HIS A 51 11.60 9.91 -2.68
CA HIS A 51 12.62 10.86 -2.25
C HIS A 51 13.97 10.46 -2.87
N GLU A 52 14.64 11.37 -3.56
CA GLU A 52 15.96 11.13 -4.19
C GLU A 52 16.01 9.87 -5.07
N GLY A 53 14.92 9.56 -5.77
CA GLY A 53 14.81 8.37 -6.62
C GLY A 53 14.57 7.06 -5.86
N GLN A 54 14.42 7.12 -4.53
CA GLN A 54 14.07 5.98 -3.69
C GLN A 54 12.57 5.97 -3.36
N VAL A 55 12.00 4.77 -3.33
CA VAL A 55 10.61 4.53 -2.92
C VAL A 55 10.61 4.13 -1.45
N MET A 56 10.01 4.95 -0.61
CA MET A 56 9.81 4.65 0.80
C MET A 56 8.35 4.28 1.02
N VAL A 57 8.06 3.04 1.42
CA VAL A 57 6.71 2.60 1.78
C VAL A 57 6.46 2.94 3.24
N LEU A 58 5.44 3.77 3.50
CA LEU A 58 5.09 4.20 4.86
C LEU A 58 4.04 3.27 5.46
N ALA A 59 3.06 2.83 4.67
CA ALA A 59 2.01 1.95 5.15
C ALA A 59 1.39 1.09 4.04
N ILE A 60 0.88 -0.07 4.43
CA ILE A 60 0.02 -0.92 3.61
C ILE A 60 -1.23 -1.18 4.44
N LEU A 61 -2.37 -0.60 4.04
CA LEU A 61 -3.58 -0.57 4.85
C LEU A 61 -4.75 -1.23 4.13
N ASP A 62 -5.61 -1.93 4.90
CA ASP A 62 -6.89 -2.46 4.43
C ASP A 62 -7.92 -1.33 4.29
N ASP A 63 -8.44 -1.14 3.08
CA ASP A 63 -9.39 -0.08 2.74
C ASP A 63 -10.80 -0.34 3.30
N ARG A 64 -11.06 -1.54 3.83
CA ARG A 64 -12.32 -1.87 4.53
C ARG A 64 -12.34 -1.38 5.98
N ARG A 65 -11.20 -0.89 6.49
CA ARG A 65 -11.14 -0.28 7.83
C ARG A 65 -11.94 1.02 7.86
N ASP A 66 -12.33 1.42 9.07
CA ASP A 66 -12.94 2.73 9.33
C ASP A 66 -12.09 3.86 8.70
N PRO A 67 -12.64 4.67 7.78
CA PRO A 67 -11.93 5.78 7.16
C PRO A 67 -11.31 6.76 8.15
N GLU A 68 -11.95 6.98 9.30
CA GLU A 68 -11.43 7.86 10.34
C GLU A 68 -10.21 7.25 11.06
N TRP A 69 -10.18 5.92 11.19
CA TRP A 69 -8.99 5.24 11.67
C TRP A 69 -7.82 5.37 10.69
N VAL A 70 -8.07 5.20 9.39
CA VAL A 70 -7.06 5.36 8.34
C VAL A 70 -6.50 6.79 8.35
N ARG A 71 -7.38 7.80 8.43
CA ARG A 71 -6.97 9.20 8.51
C ARG A 71 -6.05 9.47 9.70
N ARG A 72 -6.44 9.03 10.91
CA ARG A 72 -5.62 9.19 12.11
C ARG A 72 -4.29 8.46 12.01
N ARG A 73 -4.26 7.27 11.38
CA ARG A 73 -3.05 6.49 11.18
C ARG A 73 -2.06 7.19 10.25
N MET A 74 -2.56 7.87 9.23
CA MET A 74 -1.77 8.65 8.26
C MET A 74 -1.27 9.98 8.84
N GLN A 75 -1.99 10.57 9.80
CA GLN A 75 -1.58 11.82 10.46
C GLN A 75 -0.55 11.64 11.59
N ARG A 76 -0.33 10.41 12.08
CA ARG A 76 0.59 10.11 13.19
C ARG A 76 2.05 9.86 12.73
N GLU A 77 2.32 9.86 11.43
CA GLU A 77 3.65 9.62 10.87
C GLU A 77 4.35 10.90 10.36
N GLU A 78 3.88 12.08 10.78
CA GLU A 78 4.64 13.35 10.75
C GLU A 78 5.42 13.53 12.06
#